data_AF-A0A815I934-F1
#
_entry.id   AF-A0A815I934-F1
#
_cell.length_a   1.000
_cell.length_b   1.000
_cell.length_c   1.000
_cell.angle_alpha   90.00
_cell.angle_beta   90.00
_cell.angle_gamma   90.00
#
_symmetry.space_group_name_H-M   'P 1'
#
loop_
_entity.id
_entity.type
_entity.pdbx_description
1 polymer ?
#
loop_
_entity_poly.entity_id
_entity_poly.type
_entity_poly.pdbx_seq_one_letter_code
_entity_poly.pdbx_strand_id
1 'polypeptide(L)'
;MVSKWIDRRGTVEWPPRSMDITPCDFSLWGIIKDHVYAQQPSDIDHLKSLIKKEFALINDNIELCQAICRSVVIRCQMCIDTDGKQFEHLL
;
A
#
# COMPACT_ATOMS: atom_id res chain seq x y z
N MET A 1 -17.92 -8.86 -12.24
CA MET A 1 -16.62 -8.17 -12.35
C MET A 1 -15.53 -9.23 -12.36
N VAL A 2 -14.74 -9.31 -13.43
CA VAL A 2 -13.59 -10.24 -13.44
C VAL A 2 -12.56 -9.69 -12.46
N SER A 3 -12.22 -10.48 -11.44
CA SER A 3 -11.15 -10.18 -10.50
C SER A 3 -9.84 -10.05 -11.26
N LYS A 4 -9.38 -8.82 -11.47
CA LYS A 4 -8.08 -8.53 -12.09
C LYS A 4 -7.03 -8.52 -11.00
N TRP A 5 -6.35 -9.65 -10.82
CA TRP A 5 -5.20 -9.75 -9.93
C TRP A 5 -3.97 -9.15 -10.61
N ILE A 6 -3.25 -8.32 -9.86
CA ILE A 6 -2.03 -7.65 -10.28
C ILE A 6 -0.86 -8.44 -9.69
N ASP A 7 -0.05 -9.05 -10.55
CA ASP A 7 1.13 -9.83 -10.15
C ASP A 7 2.03 -10.03 -11.36
N ARG A 8 3.24 -10.52 -11.12
CA ARG A 8 4.14 -10.99 -12.16
C ARG A 8 3.46 -12.15 -12.89
N ARG A 9 3.12 -11.98 -14.19
CA ARG A 9 2.32 -12.93 -14.99
C ARG A 9 0.85 -13.03 -14.57
N GLY A 10 0.33 -12.03 -13.86
CA GLY A 10 -1.10 -11.92 -13.54
C GLY A 10 -1.94 -11.44 -14.72
N THR A 11 -3.24 -11.25 -14.50
CA THR A 11 -4.15 -10.66 -15.52
C THR A 11 -3.76 -9.23 -15.90
N VAL A 12 -3.06 -8.55 -15.00
CA VAL A 12 -2.39 -7.27 -15.24
C VAL A 12 -0.93 -7.50 -14.88
N GLU A 13 -0.05 -7.40 -15.87
CA GLU A 13 1.40 -7.52 -15.65
C GLU A 13 1.88 -6.44 -14.69
N TRP A 14 2.65 -6.85 -13.69
CA TRP A 14 3.28 -5.95 -12.71
C TRP A 14 4.80 -6.12 -12.76
N PRO A 15 5.58 -5.03 -12.78
CA PRO A 15 7.03 -5.13 -12.86
C PRO A 15 7.60 -5.82 -11.61
N PRO A 16 8.74 -6.53 -11.72
CA PRO A 16 9.45 -7.03 -10.55
C PRO A 16 10.01 -5.88 -9.70
N ARG A 17 10.09 -6.08 -8.37
CA ARG A 17 10.64 -5.11 -7.39
C ARG A 17 9.91 -3.76 -7.34
N SER A 18 8.61 -3.81 -7.52
CA SER A 18 7.70 -2.67 -7.61
C SER A 18 7.18 -2.19 -6.26
N MET A 19 8.02 -2.17 -5.22
CA MET A 19 7.60 -1.72 -3.88
C MET A 19 7.14 -0.26 -3.93
N ASP A 20 7.84 0.57 -4.70
CA ASP A 20 7.59 2.01 -4.85
C ASP A 20 6.26 2.34 -5.55
N ILE A 21 5.61 1.37 -6.19
CA ILE A 21 4.30 1.53 -6.86
C ILE A 21 3.20 0.68 -6.22
N THR A 22 3.54 -0.20 -5.27
CA THR A 22 2.56 -1.09 -4.62
C THR A 22 1.95 -0.40 -3.39
N PRO A 23 0.64 -0.06 -3.39
CA PRO A 23 -0.03 0.69 -2.31
C PRO A 23 0.23 0.16 -0.91
N CYS A 24 0.22 -1.17 -0.80
CA CYS A 24 0.43 -1.84 0.46
C CYS A 24 1.81 -1.55 1.02
N ASP A 25 2.84 -1.57 0.15
CA ASP A 25 4.24 -1.46 0.55
C ASP A 25 4.66 -0.01 0.80
N PHE A 26 4.33 0.92 -0.10
CA PHE A 26 4.77 2.32 0.06
C PHE A 26 3.95 3.13 1.06
N SER A 27 2.76 2.66 1.48
CA SER A 27 1.87 3.43 2.36
C SER A 27 1.15 2.59 3.42
N LEU A 28 0.25 1.69 3.02
CA LEU A 28 -0.72 1.07 3.93
C LEU A 28 -0.04 0.35 5.11
N TRP A 29 1.00 -0.44 4.83
CA TRP A 29 1.72 -1.16 5.87
C TRP A 29 2.48 -0.24 6.82
N GLY A 30 2.94 0.93 6.36
CA GLY A 30 3.54 1.95 7.22
C GLY A 30 2.51 2.49 8.21
N ILE A 31 1.36 2.95 7.70
CA ILE A 31 0.27 3.51 8.51
C ILE A 31 -0.22 2.52 9.57
N ILE A 32 -0.53 1.29 9.15
CA ILE A 32 -1.02 0.25 10.06
C ILE A 32 0.02 -0.04 11.14
N LYS A 33 1.29 -0.18 10.75
CA LYS A 33 2.38 -0.47 11.68
C LYS A 33 2.50 0.62 12.74
N ASP A 34 2.49 1.88 12.33
CA ASP A 34 2.62 3.02 13.25
C ASP A 34 1.46 3.06 14.26
N HIS A 35 0.22 2.90 13.80
CA HIS A 35 -0.96 2.94 14.66
C HIS A 35 -1.07 1.72 15.60
N VAL A 36 -0.75 0.53 15.09
CA VAL A 36 -0.82 -0.71 15.88
C VAL A 36 0.25 -0.69 16.97
N TYR A 37 1.50 -0.32 16.64
CA TYR A 37 2.56 -0.30 17.64
C TYR A 37 2.45 0.85 18.64
N ALA A 38 1.86 1.99 18.25
CA ALA A 38 1.53 3.06 19.19
C ALA A 38 0.59 2.60 20.34
N GLN A 39 -0.25 1.59 20.10
CA GLN A 39 -1.17 1.02 21.08
C GLN A 39 -0.54 -0.04 22.01
N GLN A 40 0.75 -0.36 21.81
CA GLN A 40 1.52 -1.30 22.65
C GLN A 40 0.80 -2.63 22.93
N PRO A 41 0.56 -3.47 21.90
CA PRO A 41 -0.13 -4.74 22.06
C PRO A 41 0.59 -5.64 23.07
N SER A 42 -0.19 -6.21 23.99
CA SER A 42 0.26 -7.05 25.11
C SER A 42 0.56 -8.50 24.70
N ASP A 43 -0.11 -8.97 23.65
CA ASP A 43 -0.08 -10.35 23.19
C ASP A 43 -0.51 -10.45 21.72
N ILE A 44 -0.43 -11.66 21.17
CA ILE A 44 -0.71 -11.93 19.75
C ILE A 44 -2.18 -11.70 19.40
N ASP A 45 -3.12 -11.98 20.30
CA ASP A 45 -4.55 -11.85 20.01
C ASP A 45 -4.99 -10.39 20.06
N HIS A 46 -4.45 -9.63 21.01
CA HIS A 46 -4.58 -8.19 21.05
C HIS A 46 -3.99 -7.56 19.78
N LEU A 47 -2.77 -7.95 19.36
CA LEU A 47 -2.15 -7.49 18.12
C LEU A 47 -3.03 -7.75 16.89
N LYS A 48 -3.57 -8.97 16.74
CA LYS A 48 -4.48 -9.32 15.64
C LYS A 48 -5.76 -8.48 15.66
N SER A 49 -6.30 -8.22 16.85
CA SER A 49 -7.49 -7.38 17.03
C SER A 49 -7.23 -5.94 16.57
N LEU A 50 -6.09 -5.37 16.98
CA LEU A 50 -5.67 -4.03 16.57
C LEU A 50 -5.49 -3.93 15.05
N ILE A 51 -4.80 -4.89 14.43
CA ILE A 51 -4.63 -4.92 12.97
C ILE A 51 -6.00 -4.88 12.27
N LYS A 52 -6.95 -5.75 12.67
CA LYS A 52 -8.30 -5.77 12.08
C LYS A 52 -9.03 -4.45 12.27
N LYS A 53 -8.93 -3.85 13.45
CA LYS A 53 -9.54 -2.56 13.77
C LYS A 53 -8.97 -1.45 12.88
N GLU A 54 -7.64 -1.35 12.75
CA GLU A 54 -7.00 -0.33 11.91
C GLU A 54 -7.38 -0.50 10.44
N PHE A 55 -7.45 -1.73 9.92
CA PHE A 55 -7.95 -1.98 8.56
C PHE A 55 -9.40 -1.50 8.36
N ALA A 56 -10.29 -1.73 9.33
CA ALA A 56 -11.66 -1.25 9.26
C ALA A 56 -11.73 0.29 9.24
N LEU A 57 -10.95 0.95 10.11
CA LEU A 57 -10.87 2.41 10.17
C LEU A 57 -10.33 3.02 8.87
N ILE A 58 -9.29 2.43 8.29
CA ILE A 58 -8.74 2.88 7.01
C ILE A 58 -9.75 2.67 5.87
N ASN A 59 -10.45 1.54 5.85
CA ASN A 59 -11.47 1.26 4.84
C ASN A 59 -12.62 2.28 4.90
N ASP A 60 -13.00 2.72 6.10
CA ASP A 60 -14.03 3.75 6.29
C ASP A 60 -13.50 5.16 5.96
N ASN A 61 -12.17 5.34 5.90
CA ASN A 61 -11.52 6.58 5.45
C ASN A 61 -11.37 6.60 3.92
N ILE A 62 -12.46 6.95 3.25
CA ILE A 62 -12.54 7.02 1.79
C ILE A 62 -11.51 8.01 1.21
N GLU A 63 -11.28 9.15 1.88
CA GLU A 63 -10.34 10.17 1.40
C GLU A 63 -8.90 9.65 1.36
N LEU A 64 -8.47 8.96 2.42
CA LEU A 64 -7.16 8.31 2.48
C LEU A 64 -7.02 7.24 1.40
N CYS A 65 -8.03 6.36 1.27
CA CYS A 65 -8.03 5.32 0.25
C CYS A 65 -7.90 5.91 -1.16
N GLN A 66 -8.65 6.96 -1.46
CA GLN A 66 -8.56 7.64 -2.75
C GLN A 66 -7.20 8.34 -2.95
N ALA A 67 -6.62 8.93 -1.90
CA ALA A 67 -5.30 9.56 -1.98
C ALA A 67 -4.20 8.53 -2.30
N ILE A 68 -4.23 7.36 -1.64
CA ILE A 68 -3.31 6.26 -1.91
C ILE A 68 -3.48 5.77 -3.36
N CYS A 69 -4.72 5.55 -3.82
CA CYS A 69 -4.99 5.14 -5.19
C CYS A 69 -4.50 6.16 -6.23
N ARG A 70 -4.67 7.47 -5.98
CA ARG A 70 -4.12 8.52 -6.85
C ARG A 70 -2.59 8.51 -6.86
N SER A 71 -1.96 8.25 -5.71
CA SER A 71 -0.50 8.15 -5.59
C SER A 71 0.07 7.03 -6.47
N VAL A 72 -0.65 5.91 -6.65
CA VAL A 72 -0.24 4.84 -7.58
C VAL A 72 -0.06 5.39 -9.00
N VAL A 73 -1.01 6.18 -9.49
CA VAL A 73 -0.94 6.73 -10.85
C VAL A 73 0.27 7.64 -11.00
N ILE A 74 0.54 8.49 -10.01
CA ILE A 74 1.69 9.41 -9.98
C ILE A 74 3.01 8.61 -9.95
N ARG A 75 3.11 7.62 -9.07
CA ARG A 75 4.30 6.77 -8.93
C ARG A 75 4.55 5.93 -10.18
N CYS A 76 3.50 5.44 -10.84
CA CYS A 76 3.61 4.79 -12.14
C CYS A 76 4.15 5.74 -13.21
N GLN A 77 3.68 6.99 -13.24
CA GLN A 77 4.20 7.99 -14.18
C GLN A 77 5.67 8.31 -13.91
N MET A 78 6.06 8.49 -12.64
CA MET A 78 7.47 8.69 -12.27
C MET A 78 8.35 7.51 -12.67
N CYS A 79 7.85 6.28 -12.52
CA CYS A 79 8.53 5.07 -12.99
C CYS A 79 8.76 5.11 -14.52
N ILE A 80 7.76 5.54 -15.29
CA ILE A 80 7.88 5.71 -16.75
C ILE A 80 8.90 6.81 -17.09
N ASP A 81 8.79 7.98 -16.44
CA ASP A 81 9.65 9.14 -16.70
C ASP A 81 11.13 8.86 -16.36
N THR A 82 11.38 7.91 -15.46
CA THR A 82 12.72 7.48 -15.05
C THR A 82 13.19 6.21 -15.75
N ASP A 83 12.47 5.73 -16.77
CA ASP A 83 12.79 4.51 -17.53
C ASP A 83 12.94 3.26 -16.63
N GLY A 84 12.02 3.12 -15.66
CA GLY A 84 11.98 2.02 -14.71
C GLY A 84 13.03 2.07 -13.59
N LYS A 85 13.76 3.19 -13.46
CA LYS A 85 14.74 3.39 -12.37
C LYS A 85 14.04 3.76 -11.06
N GLN A 86 14.81 3.72 -9.97
CA GLN A 86 14.34 4.14 -8.65
C GLN A 86 14.05 5.65 -8.66
N PHE A 87 12.85 6.04 -8.20
CA PHE A 87 12.37 7.41 -8.23
C PHE A 87 12.01 7.97 -6.84
N GLU A 88 12.20 7.21 -5.76
CA GLU A 88 11.84 7.69 -4.41
C GLU A 88 12.57 8.97 -4.00
N HIS A 89 13.77 9.21 -4.53
CA HIS A 89 14.53 10.45 -4.32
C HIS A 89 13.87 11.70 -4.95
N LEU A 90 12.81 11.52 -5.74
CA LEU A 90 12.05 12.59 -6.41
C LEU A 90 10.68 12.85 -5.75
N LEU A 91 10.34 12.09 -4.68
CA LEU A 91 9.07 12.16 -3.96
C LEU A 91 9.13 13.06 -2.71
#